data_AF-A0A950MS71-F1
#
_entry.id   AF-A0A950MS71-F1
#
_cell.length_a   1.000
_cell.length_b   1.000
_cell.length_c   1.000
_cell.angle_alpha   90.00
_cell.angle_beta   90.00
_cell.angle_gamma   90.00
#
_symmetry.space_group_name_H-M   'P 1'
#
loop_
_entity.id
_entity.type
_entity.pdbx_description
1 polymer ?
#
loop_
_entity_poly.entity_id
_entity_poly.type
_entity_poly.pdbx_seq_one_letter_code
_entity_poly.pdbx_strand_id
1 'polypeptide(L)'
;MRAMIQDSHWLAQPPALAPALLGFVTEPGSLTERLMATGHRFGVQVLSQGAAHAHADEPTQLAIAADSLLYARHVLLTLDDCPVVYARSISRLDCPVWQPILDRGSRSLGLTLFGGLPQLQRGALHYQQLSAPHPLHQASPAQADSLPARRCRFVLDEAPMVVCEVFLPALKDFAR
;
A
#
# COMPACT_ATOMS: atom_id res chain seq x y z
N MET A 1 -6.35 -27.01 -10.20
CA MET A 1 -5.16 -26.33 -10.77
C MET A 1 -5.16 -24.90 -10.26
N ARG A 2 -4.22 -24.52 -9.40
CA ARG A 2 -4.07 -23.12 -8.93
C ARG A 2 -3.54 -22.33 -10.12
N ALA A 3 -4.35 -21.45 -10.69
CA ALA A 3 -3.87 -20.51 -11.70
C ALA A 3 -2.71 -19.72 -11.06
N MET A 4 -1.50 -19.90 -11.59
CA MET A 4 -0.41 -18.96 -11.36
C MET A 4 -0.81 -17.67 -12.08
N ILE A 5 -1.34 -16.74 -11.31
CA ILE A 5 -1.78 -15.43 -11.77
C ILE A 5 -0.51 -14.66 -12.15
N GLN A 6 -0.39 -14.25 -13.42
CA GLN A 6 0.75 -13.48 -13.88
C GLN A 6 0.70 -12.07 -13.28
N ASP A 7 1.32 -11.98 -12.11
CA ASP A 7 1.73 -10.78 -11.45
C ASP A 7 3.02 -10.21 -12.09
N SER A 8 3.12 -10.27 -13.42
CA SER A 8 4.39 -10.18 -14.15
C SER A 8 5.14 -8.86 -13.97
N HIS A 9 4.47 -7.84 -13.45
CA HIS A 9 5.05 -6.53 -13.17
C HIS A 9 5.39 -6.29 -11.69
N TRP A 10 4.83 -7.07 -10.76
CA TRP A 10 5.21 -7.02 -9.35
C TRP A 10 6.16 -8.19 -9.03
N LEU A 11 7.41 -7.85 -8.81
CA LEU A 11 8.50 -8.80 -8.64
C LEU A 11 8.73 -9.13 -7.17
N ALA A 12 9.25 -10.32 -6.88
CA ALA A 12 9.62 -10.71 -5.52
C ALA A 12 10.85 -9.95 -4.97
N GLN A 13 11.68 -9.41 -5.87
CA GLN A 13 12.88 -8.66 -5.51
C GLN A 13 12.64 -7.15 -5.70
N PRO A 14 13.16 -6.30 -4.78
CA PRO A 14 13.04 -4.86 -4.91
C PRO A 14 13.86 -4.34 -6.10
N PRO A 15 13.48 -3.20 -6.70
CA PRO A 15 14.31 -2.52 -7.67
C PRO A 15 15.62 -2.02 -7.04
N ALA A 16 16.62 -1.72 -7.88
CA ALA A 16 17.86 -1.10 -7.41
C ALA A 16 17.57 0.34 -6.94
N LEU A 17 17.74 0.59 -5.64
CA LEU A 17 17.48 1.88 -5.00
C LEU A 17 18.65 2.29 -4.10
N ALA A 18 18.72 3.58 -3.78
CA ALA A 18 19.65 4.06 -2.76
C ALA A 18 19.40 3.35 -1.42
N PRO A 19 20.44 2.97 -0.65
CA PRO A 19 20.29 2.17 0.58
C PRO A 19 19.29 2.75 1.58
N ALA A 20 19.29 4.09 1.73
CA ALA A 20 18.37 4.80 2.61
C ALA A 20 16.90 4.53 2.25
N LEU A 21 16.55 4.61 0.95
CA LEU A 21 15.19 4.35 0.46
C LEU A 21 14.86 2.85 0.46
N LEU A 22 15.84 2.00 0.12
CA LEU A 22 15.68 0.56 0.09
C LEU A 22 15.19 0.03 1.45
N GLY A 23 15.74 0.53 2.56
CA GLY A 23 15.33 0.13 3.91
C GLY A 23 13.84 0.38 4.20
N PHE A 24 13.27 1.48 3.70
CA PHE A 24 11.82 1.74 3.83
C PHE A 24 11.00 0.85 2.89
N VAL A 25 11.46 0.68 1.65
CA VAL A 25 10.76 -0.13 0.65
C VAL A 25 10.69 -1.59 1.09
N THR A 26 11.78 -2.15 1.61
CA THR A 26 11.85 -3.55 2.01
C THR A 26 11.45 -3.79 3.46
N GLU A 27 11.00 -2.77 4.20
CA GLU A 27 10.66 -2.88 5.63
C GLU A 27 9.66 -4.03 5.85
N PRO A 28 10.07 -5.14 6.51
CA PRO A 28 9.21 -6.29 6.71
C PRO A 28 8.18 -6.04 7.81
N GLY A 29 8.38 -5.09 8.71
CA GLY A 29 7.43 -4.70 9.75
C GLY A 29 6.44 -3.63 9.29
N SER A 30 5.98 -2.85 10.27
CA SER A 30 5.10 -1.71 10.04
C SER A 30 5.87 -0.54 9.42
N LEU A 31 5.49 -0.14 8.20
CA LEU A 31 6.04 1.07 7.59
C LEU A 31 5.79 2.31 8.46
N THR A 32 4.68 2.33 9.19
CA THR A 32 4.38 3.42 10.11
C THR A 32 5.38 3.51 11.25
N GLU A 33 5.72 2.39 11.88
CA GLU A 33 6.73 2.38 12.94
C GLU A 33 8.10 2.80 12.40
N ARG A 34 8.46 2.30 11.20
CA ARG A 34 9.69 2.69 10.53
C ARG A 34 9.75 4.18 10.19
N LEU A 35 8.65 4.78 9.75
CA LEU A 35 8.54 6.22 9.50
C LEU A 35 8.60 7.01 10.81
N MET A 36 7.92 6.58 11.87
CA MET A 36 8.00 7.22 13.19
C MET A 36 9.42 7.16 13.79
N ALA A 37 10.15 6.08 13.54
CA ALA A 37 11.53 5.90 14.02
C ALA A 37 12.53 6.90 13.42
N THR A 38 12.15 7.65 12.37
CA THR A 38 12.94 8.77 11.85
C THR A 38 12.98 9.98 12.81
N GLY A 39 12.10 10.02 13.81
CA GLY A 39 11.99 11.12 14.78
C GLY A 39 11.16 12.31 14.31
N HIS A 40 10.64 12.28 13.09
CA HIS A 40 9.79 13.32 12.52
C HIS A 40 8.31 13.11 12.87
N ARG A 41 7.50 14.19 12.85
CA ARG A 41 6.07 14.11 13.14
C ARG A 41 5.36 13.30 12.05
N PHE A 42 4.92 12.10 12.40
CA PHE A 42 4.16 11.24 11.50
C PHE A 42 2.69 11.69 11.41
N GLY A 43 2.14 11.73 10.20
CA GLY A 43 0.73 12.00 9.93
C GLY A 43 0.14 11.09 8.86
N VAL A 44 -1.19 11.00 8.86
CA VAL A 44 -1.97 10.35 7.79
C VAL A 44 -3.02 11.32 7.29
N GLN A 45 -2.93 11.69 6.02
CA GLN A 45 -3.93 12.49 5.33
C GLN A 45 -4.78 11.57 4.46
N VAL A 46 -6.08 11.50 4.73
CA VAL A 46 -7.02 10.75 3.88
C VAL A 46 -7.35 11.58 2.65
N LEU A 47 -7.12 11.01 1.46
CA LEU A 47 -7.45 11.64 0.18
C LEU A 47 -8.87 11.25 -0.26
N SER A 48 -9.18 9.96 -0.17
CA SER A 48 -10.49 9.42 -0.52
C SER A 48 -10.71 8.06 0.15
N GLN A 49 -11.97 7.71 0.38
CA GLN A 49 -12.35 6.37 0.82
C GLN A 49 -13.76 6.03 0.34
N GLY A 50 -13.99 4.80 -0.10
CA GLY A 50 -15.31 4.33 -0.56
C GLY A 50 -15.24 3.39 -1.75
N ALA A 51 -16.38 3.24 -2.44
CA ALA A 51 -16.47 2.46 -3.66
C ALA A 51 -15.60 3.06 -4.77
N ALA A 52 -14.80 2.23 -5.42
CA ALA A 52 -13.94 2.62 -6.54
C ALA A 52 -13.81 1.47 -7.55
N HIS A 53 -13.48 1.82 -8.79
CA HIS A 53 -13.14 0.82 -9.80
C HIS A 53 -11.80 0.14 -9.44
N ALA A 54 -11.74 -1.16 -9.67
CA ALA A 54 -10.51 -1.93 -9.55
C ALA A 54 -9.54 -1.55 -10.69
N HIS A 55 -8.25 -1.43 -10.39
CA HIS A 55 -7.22 -1.37 -11.43
C HIS A 55 -7.03 -2.74 -12.06
N ALA A 56 -6.47 -2.83 -13.27
CA ALA A 56 -6.38 -4.07 -14.03
C ALA A 56 -5.71 -5.25 -13.28
N ASP A 57 -4.78 -4.97 -12.37
CA ASP A 57 -4.03 -5.96 -11.59
C ASP A 57 -4.65 -6.30 -10.22
N GLU A 58 -5.75 -5.64 -9.83
CA GLU A 58 -6.38 -5.76 -8.51
C GLU A 58 -7.45 -6.87 -8.40
N PRO A 59 -8.32 -7.15 -9.40
CA PRO A 59 -9.40 -8.13 -9.29
C PRO A 59 -8.93 -9.52 -8.89
N THR A 60 -7.80 -9.96 -9.44
CA THR A 60 -7.19 -11.26 -9.16
C THR A 60 -6.70 -11.37 -7.72
N GLN A 61 -6.28 -10.25 -7.12
CA GLN A 61 -5.85 -10.20 -5.73
C GLN A 61 -7.02 -10.29 -4.76
N LEU A 62 -8.21 -9.86 -5.15
CA LEU A 62 -9.41 -9.94 -4.30
C LEU A 62 -10.32 -11.11 -4.67
N ALA A 63 -10.00 -11.85 -5.74
CA ALA A 63 -10.86 -12.87 -6.34
C ALA A 63 -12.27 -12.34 -6.63
N ILE A 64 -12.32 -11.21 -7.34
CA ILE A 64 -13.53 -10.57 -7.86
C ILE A 64 -13.49 -10.56 -9.40
N ALA A 65 -14.63 -10.31 -10.04
CA ALA A 65 -14.67 -10.17 -11.49
C ALA A 65 -13.92 -8.91 -11.94
N ALA A 66 -13.41 -8.93 -13.18
CA ALA A 66 -12.91 -7.72 -13.83
C ALA A 66 -13.99 -6.63 -13.83
N ASP A 67 -13.57 -5.37 -13.82
CA ASP A 67 -14.45 -4.18 -13.84
C ASP A 67 -15.45 -4.05 -12.68
N SER A 68 -15.32 -4.89 -11.64
CA SER A 68 -16.13 -4.79 -10.43
C SER A 68 -15.72 -3.60 -9.58
N LEU A 69 -16.70 -3.05 -8.85
CA LEU A 69 -16.41 -2.11 -7.76
C LEU A 69 -15.77 -2.85 -6.58
N LEU A 70 -14.85 -2.16 -5.93
CA LEU A 70 -14.20 -2.57 -4.70
C LEU A 70 -14.25 -1.41 -3.70
N TYR A 71 -13.92 -1.68 -2.44
CA TYR A 71 -13.69 -0.61 -1.48
C TYR A 71 -12.21 -0.20 -1.56
N ALA A 72 -11.94 1.08 -1.75
CA ALA A 72 -10.59 1.64 -1.76
C ALA A 72 -10.46 2.76 -0.72
N ARG A 73 -9.30 2.82 -0.06
CA ARG A 73 -8.87 3.93 0.80
C ARG A 73 -7.53 4.45 0.32
N HIS A 74 -7.47 5.73 -0.02
CA HIS A 74 -6.26 6.42 -0.48
C HIS A 74 -5.80 7.38 0.59
N VAL A 75 -4.52 7.31 0.95
CA VAL A 75 -3.93 8.18 1.97
C VAL A 75 -2.55 8.65 1.55
N LEU A 76 -2.13 9.78 2.09
CA LEU A 76 -0.72 10.18 2.18
C LEU A 76 -0.23 9.91 3.60
N LEU A 77 0.93 9.28 3.71
CA LEU A 77 1.71 9.27 4.93
C LEU A 77 2.67 10.46 4.88
N THR A 78 2.70 11.24 5.95
CA THR A 78 3.50 12.47 6.03
C THR A 78 4.55 12.37 7.14
N LEU A 79 5.69 13.02 6.92
CA LEU A 79 6.68 13.33 7.94
C LEU A 79 6.86 14.85 7.98
N ASP A 80 6.63 15.46 9.14
CA ASP A 80 6.58 16.92 9.32
C ASP A 80 5.67 17.61 8.27
N ASP A 81 4.49 17.02 8.05
CA ASP A 81 3.48 17.44 7.07
C ASP A 81 3.93 17.35 5.59
N CYS A 82 5.13 16.81 5.32
CA CYS A 82 5.60 16.52 3.97
C CYS A 82 5.14 15.12 3.53
N PRO A 83 4.42 14.96 2.40
CA PRO A 83 4.05 13.65 1.88
C PRO A 83 5.28 12.83 1.46
N VAL A 84 5.42 11.64 2.06
CA VAL A 84 6.54 10.74 1.78
C VAL A 84 6.11 9.40 1.19
N VAL A 85 4.85 9.00 1.40
CA VAL A 85 4.27 7.78 0.82
C VAL A 85 2.82 8.03 0.43
N TYR A 86 2.45 7.64 -0.79
CA TYR A 86 1.05 7.48 -1.19
C TYR A 86 0.66 6.01 -1.01
N ALA A 87 -0.44 5.74 -0.30
CA ALA A 87 -0.89 4.38 -0.06
C ALA A 87 -2.34 4.17 -0.50
N ARG A 88 -2.58 3.05 -1.17
CA ARG A 88 -3.91 2.56 -1.56
C ARG A 88 -4.15 1.22 -0.87
N SER A 89 -5.19 1.15 -0.04
CA SER A 89 -5.67 -0.09 0.55
C SER A 89 -7.00 -0.48 -0.10
N ILE A 90 -7.12 -1.73 -0.54
CA ILE A 90 -8.32 -2.23 -1.21
C ILE A 90 -8.83 -3.52 -0.56
N SER A 91 -10.14 -3.68 -0.54
CA SER A 91 -10.84 -4.91 -0.15
C SER A 91 -12.06 -5.10 -1.05
N ARG A 92 -12.72 -6.26 -0.95
CA ARG A 92 -14.03 -6.44 -1.60
C ARG A 92 -15.01 -5.38 -1.10
N LEU A 93 -15.88 -4.92 -1.99
CA LEU A 93 -16.95 -4.00 -1.62
C LEU A 93 -17.79 -4.62 -0.49
N ASP A 94 -18.16 -3.81 0.49
CA ASP A 94 -18.95 -4.19 1.66
C ASP A 94 -18.41 -5.39 2.46
N CYS A 95 -17.09 -5.59 2.45
CA CYS A 95 -16.45 -6.67 3.20
C CYS A 95 -16.54 -6.39 4.72
N PRO A 96 -17.30 -7.20 5.50
CA PRO A 96 -17.56 -6.91 6.91
C PRO A 96 -16.30 -7.01 7.77
N VAL A 97 -15.31 -7.78 7.33
CA VAL A 97 -14.03 -7.96 8.03
C VAL A 97 -13.13 -6.73 7.85
N TRP A 98 -13.02 -6.22 6.63
CA TRP A 98 -12.06 -5.17 6.30
C TRP A 98 -12.62 -3.76 6.42
N GLN A 99 -13.91 -3.55 6.16
CA GLN A 99 -14.49 -2.22 6.13
C GLN A 99 -14.38 -1.48 7.48
N PRO A 100 -14.64 -2.11 8.65
CA PRO A 100 -14.42 -1.47 9.95
C PRO A 100 -12.95 -1.16 10.24
N ILE A 101 -12.02 -1.93 9.67
CA ILE A 101 -10.57 -1.72 9.83
C ILE A 101 -10.10 -0.56 8.96
N LEU A 102 -10.61 -0.48 7.73
CA LEU A 102 -10.28 0.57 6.77
C LEU A 102 -10.95 1.91 7.12
N ASP A 103 -12.16 1.89 7.67
CA ASP A 103 -12.85 3.09 8.15
C ASP A 103 -12.29 3.57 9.50
N ARG A 104 -11.12 4.20 9.43
CA ARG A 104 -10.34 4.61 10.60
C ARG A 104 -9.87 6.06 10.56
N GLY A 105 -10.44 6.87 9.68
CA GLY A 105 -10.02 8.26 9.47
C GLY A 105 -8.51 8.39 9.28
N SER A 106 -7.88 9.30 10.01
CA SER A 106 -6.43 9.57 9.99
C SER A 106 -5.59 8.62 10.85
N ARG A 107 -6.13 7.49 11.32
CA ARG A 107 -5.31 6.47 11.98
C ARG A 107 -4.52 5.67 10.93
N SER A 108 -3.27 5.34 11.25
CA SER A 108 -2.46 4.47 10.39
C SER A 108 -3.05 3.06 10.34
N LEU A 109 -3.20 2.50 9.14
CA LEU A 109 -3.62 1.11 8.96
C LEU A 109 -2.54 0.13 9.47
N GLY A 110 -1.26 0.45 9.26
CA GLY A 110 -0.13 -0.40 9.66
C GLY A 110 -0.13 -0.73 11.15
N LEU A 111 -0.43 0.24 12.01
CA LEU A 111 -0.49 0.02 13.47
C LEU A 111 -1.57 -1.01 13.87
N THR A 112 -2.61 -1.19 13.06
CA THR A 112 -3.63 -2.22 13.33
C THR A 112 -3.29 -3.55 12.68
N LEU A 113 -2.73 -3.56 11.47
CA LEU A 113 -2.29 -4.79 10.82
C LEU A 113 -1.16 -5.48 11.61
N PHE A 114 -0.29 -4.71 12.28
CA PHE A 114 0.79 -5.26 13.10
C PHE A 114 0.45 -5.29 14.60
N GLY A 115 -0.75 -4.87 14.98
CA GLY A 115 -1.21 -4.78 16.37
C GLY A 115 -1.76 -6.07 16.98
N GLY A 116 -1.51 -7.23 16.37
CA GLY A 116 -1.89 -8.53 16.92
C GLY A 116 -3.32 -9.01 16.59
N LEU A 117 -3.85 -8.66 15.42
CA LEU A 117 -5.12 -9.24 14.96
C LEU A 117 -5.00 -10.76 14.85
N PRO A 118 -5.80 -11.54 15.60
CA PRO A 118 -5.76 -12.99 15.52
C PRO A 118 -6.17 -13.43 14.12
N GLN A 119 -5.55 -14.50 13.61
CA GLN A 119 -5.80 -15.07 12.28
C GLN A 119 -5.40 -14.19 11.08
N LEU A 120 -4.84 -13.01 11.30
CA LEU A 120 -4.29 -12.20 10.21
C LEU A 120 -3.10 -12.91 9.58
N GLN A 121 -3.23 -13.26 8.31
CA GLN A 121 -2.17 -13.78 7.48
C GLN A 121 -1.63 -12.67 6.59
N ARG A 122 -0.30 -12.57 6.54
CA ARG A 122 0.40 -11.62 5.68
C ARG A 122 1.19 -12.35 4.62
N GLY A 123 1.00 -11.96 3.36
CA GLY A 123 1.77 -12.44 2.22
C GLY A 123 3.14 -11.76 2.09
N ALA A 124 3.96 -12.28 1.19
CA ALA A 124 5.24 -11.67 0.84
C ALA A 124 5.05 -10.27 0.24
N LEU A 125 6.05 -9.41 0.45
CA LEU A 125 6.15 -8.15 -0.27
C LEU A 125 6.50 -8.43 -1.74
N HIS A 126 5.80 -7.73 -2.63
CA HIS A 126 6.14 -7.65 -4.04
C HIS A 126 6.42 -6.20 -4.40
N TYR A 127 7.26 -5.97 -5.40
CA TYR A 127 7.81 -4.66 -5.72
C TYR A 127 7.63 -4.31 -7.18
N GLN A 128 7.44 -3.04 -7.48
CA GLN A 128 7.37 -2.55 -8.84
C GLN A 128 7.96 -1.14 -8.91
N GLN A 129 8.57 -0.82 -10.05
CA GLN A 129 9.00 0.53 -10.39
C GLN A 129 7.91 1.14 -11.28
N LEU A 130 7.01 1.94 -10.70
CA LEU A 130 5.84 2.49 -11.39
C LEU A 130 6.23 3.64 -12.32
N SER A 131 5.62 3.72 -13.49
CA SER A 131 5.76 4.84 -14.43
C SER A 131 4.41 5.50 -14.72
N ALA A 132 4.43 6.65 -15.41
CA ALA A 132 3.28 7.49 -15.71
C ALA A 132 1.97 6.81 -16.19
N PRO A 133 1.96 5.73 -16.98
CA PRO A 133 0.69 5.08 -17.35
C PRO A 133 0.04 4.31 -16.20
N HIS A 134 0.75 4.01 -15.11
CA HIS A 134 0.21 3.22 -14.02
C HIS A 134 -0.73 4.06 -13.13
N PRO A 135 -1.97 3.61 -12.82
CA PRO A 135 -2.93 4.40 -12.03
C PRO A 135 -2.42 4.86 -10.65
N LEU A 136 -1.68 4.00 -9.95
CA LEU A 136 -1.02 4.37 -8.69
C LEU A 136 0.04 5.49 -8.83
N HIS A 137 0.73 5.58 -9.98
CA HIS A 137 1.67 6.68 -10.25
C HIS A 137 0.90 7.98 -10.48
N GLN A 138 -0.15 7.94 -11.32
CA GLN A 138 -1.01 9.10 -11.62
C GLN A 138 -1.74 9.66 -10.40
N ALA A 139 -2.13 8.78 -9.46
CA ALA A 139 -2.78 9.19 -8.21
C ALA A 139 -1.80 9.75 -7.17
N SER A 140 -0.50 9.51 -7.33
CA SER A 140 0.52 10.05 -6.42
C SER A 140 0.78 11.53 -6.73
N PRO A 141 1.03 12.38 -5.73
CA PRO A 141 1.27 13.80 -5.93
C PRO A 141 2.68 14.12 -6.48
N ALA A 142 3.56 13.11 -6.61
CA ALA A 142 4.95 13.32 -7.01
C ALA A 142 5.11 13.56 -8.52
N GLN A 143 5.99 14.51 -8.86
CA GLN A 143 6.51 14.70 -10.21
C GLN A 143 7.83 13.92 -10.34
N ALA A 144 7.74 12.68 -10.81
CA ALA A 144 8.91 11.84 -11.08
C ALA A 144 8.60 10.89 -12.25
N ASP A 145 9.61 10.59 -13.08
CA ASP A 145 9.46 9.65 -14.20
C ASP A 145 9.08 8.25 -13.71
N SER A 146 9.57 7.89 -12.52
CA SER A 146 9.25 6.63 -11.91
C SER A 146 9.28 6.66 -10.39
N LEU A 147 8.41 5.86 -9.77
CA LEU A 147 8.24 5.76 -8.33
C LEU A 147 8.36 4.30 -7.89
N PRO A 148 9.25 3.98 -6.93
CA PRO A 148 9.26 2.64 -6.34
C PRO A 148 7.97 2.43 -5.56
N ALA A 149 7.41 1.24 -5.69
CA ALA A 149 6.22 0.82 -4.97
C ALA A 149 6.39 -0.60 -4.46
N ARG A 150 5.66 -0.89 -3.38
CA ARG A 150 5.51 -2.26 -2.88
C ARG A 150 4.03 -2.59 -2.67
N ARG A 151 3.75 -3.88 -2.70
CA ARG A 151 2.42 -4.44 -2.50
C ARG A 151 2.48 -5.59 -1.52
N CYS A 152 1.52 -5.62 -0.62
CA CYS A 152 1.36 -6.68 0.36
C CYS A 152 -0.10 -7.12 0.40
N ARG A 153 -0.32 -8.43 0.35
CA ARG A 153 -1.63 -9.03 0.52
C ARG A 153 -1.82 -9.47 1.98
N PHE A 154 -2.98 -9.16 2.53
CA PHE A 154 -3.42 -9.59 3.84
C PHE A 154 -4.67 -10.44 3.69
N VAL A 155 -4.82 -11.43 4.56
CA VAL A 155 -6.04 -12.26 4.65
C VAL A 155 -6.44 -12.33 6.12
N LEU A 156 -7.67 -11.96 6.41
CA LEU A 156 -8.27 -12.03 7.75
C LEU A 156 -9.62 -12.70 7.59
N ASP A 157 -9.89 -13.75 8.38
CA ASP A 157 -11.12 -14.55 8.28
C ASP A 157 -11.48 -14.91 6.82
N GLU A 158 -10.48 -15.42 6.08
CA GLU A 158 -10.55 -15.77 4.65
C GLU A 158 -10.81 -14.60 3.67
N ALA A 159 -11.06 -13.39 4.17
CA ALA A 159 -11.27 -12.20 3.35
C ALA A 159 -9.92 -11.58 2.94
N PRO A 160 -9.66 -11.36 1.64
CA PRO A 160 -8.43 -10.69 1.20
C PRO A 160 -8.54 -9.16 1.25
N MET A 161 -7.43 -8.51 1.59
CA MET A 161 -7.17 -7.08 1.42
C MET A 161 -5.78 -6.91 0.84
N VAL A 162 -5.57 -5.87 0.06
CA VAL A 162 -4.25 -5.53 -0.51
C VAL A 162 -3.89 -4.11 -0.10
N VAL A 163 -2.63 -3.91 0.25
CA VAL A 163 -2.04 -2.61 0.49
C VAL A 163 -0.94 -2.38 -0.54
N CYS A 164 -1.07 -1.31 -1.31
CA CYS A 164 -0.03 -0.79 -2.19
C CYS A 164 0.51 0.50 -1.60
N GLU A 165 1.83 0.62 -1.50
CA GLU A 165 2.54 1.79 -0.99
C GLU A 165 3.51 2.27 -2.06
N VAL A 166 3.38 3.53 -2.46
CA VAL A 166 4.21 4.23 -3.46
C VAL A 166 5.07 5.23 -2.73
N PHE A 167 6.39 5.07 -2.84
CA PHE A 167 7.37 5.88 -2.10
C PHE A 167 7.71 7.14 -2.88
N LEU A 168 7.50 8.29 -2.26
CA LEU A 168 7.64 9.59 -2.90
C LEU A 168 9.07 10.12 -2.78
N PRO A 169 9.55 10.96 -3.72
CA PRO A 169 10.93 11.46 -3.72
C PRO A 169 11.36 12.15 -2.43
N ALA A 170 10.43 12.82 -1.74
CA ALA A 170 10.69 13.54 -0.50
C ALA A 170 11.17 12.64 0.65
N LEU A 171 10.85 11.34 0.64
CA LEU A 171 11.25 10.41 1.70
C LEU A 171 12.77 10.35 1.88
N LYS A 172 13.55 10.58 0.82
CA LYS A 172 15.02 10.60 0.87
C LYS A 172 15.56 11.63 1.85
N ASP A 173 14.83 12.73 2.06
CA ASP A 173 15.28 13.85 2.91
C ASP A 173 15.10 13.53 4.40
N PHE A 174 14.27 12.52 4.72
CA PHE A 174 13.98 12.02 6.06
C PHE A 174 14.67 10.68 6.37
N ALA A 175 15.31 10.06 5.39
CA ALA A 175 15.91 8.72 5.48
C ALA A 175 17.36 8.72 6.02
N ARG A 176 17.74 9.72 6.83
CA ARG A 176 19.11 9.91 7.33
C ARG A 176 19.48 8.98 8.47
#